data_AF-A0A126TRE7-F1
#
_entry.id   AF-A0A126TRE7-F1
#
_cell.length_a   1.000
_cell.length_b   1.000
_cell.length_c   1.000
_cell.angle_alpha   90.00
_cell.angle_beta   90.00
_cell.angle_gamma   90.00
#
_symmetry.space_group_name_H-M   'P 1'
#
loop_
_entity.id
_entity.type
_entity.pdbx_description
1 polymer ?
#
loop_
_entity_poly.entity_id
_entity_poly.type
_entity_poly.pdbx_seq_one_letter_code
_entity_poly.pdbx_strand_id
1 'polypeptide(L)'
;MASFRFAPLALVLMFATCVMFAVDNTEAGSVIKCGESCLLGKCYTPGCTCSRPICKKNHIVAAEAKTVDDHHLLCKSHEDCFRKGTGNYCAFFPNTNIHYGWCFYAESEGFP
;
A
#
# COMPACT_ATOMS: atom_id res chain seq x y z
N MET A 1 26.23 43.17 34.84
CA MET A 1 25.38 43.14 33.63
C MET A 1 25.48 41.75 33.04
N ALA A 2 24.50 40.88 33.33
CA ALA A 2 24.50 39.49 32.93
C ALA A 2 23.67 39.33 31.65
N SER A 3 24.32 39.30 30.49
CA SER A 3 23.71 38.85 29.24
C SER A 3 24.19 37.43 28.97
N PHE A 4 23.55 36.47 29.64
CA PHE A 4 23.74 35.06 29.35
C PHE A 4 23.39 34.80 27.88
N ARG A 5 24.36 34.29 27.13
CA ARG A 5 24.25 33.91 25.72
C ARG A 5 23.35 32.67 25.56
N PHE A 6 22.04 32.84 25.76
CA PHE A 6 21.02 31.81 25.49
C PHE A 6 20.61 31.73 24.01
N ALA A 7 21.18 32.58 23.16
CA ALA A 7 20.83 32.68 21.74
C ALA A 7 20.99 31.40 20.89
N PRO A 8 22.00 30.52 21.09
CA PRO A 8 22.17 29.38 20.17
C PRO A 8 21.23 28.20 20.52
N LEU A 9 20.84 28.04 21.78
CA LEU A 9 19.96 26.95 22.23
C LEU A 9 18.51 27.14 21.74
N ALA A 10 18.04 28.37 21.66
CA ALA A 10 16.71 28.69 21.13
C ALA A 10 16.59 28.38 19.63
N LEU A 11 17.65 28.57 18.86
CA LEU A 11 17.70 28.22 17.44
C LEU A 11 17.67 26.70 17.22
N VAL A 12 18.40 25.93 18.03
CA VAL A 12 18.39 24.45 17.93
C VAL A 12 17.02 23.86 18.29
N LEU A 13 16.32 24.43 19.27
CA LEU A 13 14.96 24.00 19.62
C LEU A 13 13.94 24.31 18.51
N MET A 14 14.10 25.41 17.77
CA MET A 14 13.20 25.78 16.66
C MET A 14 13.28 24.82 15.46
N PHE A 15 14.45 24.24 15.18
CA PHE A 15 14.59 23.25 14.09
C PHE A 15 13.96 21.89 14.42
N ALA A 16 13.85 21.52 15.70
CA ALA A 16 13.32 20.23 16.10
C ALA A 16 11.79 20.12 15.98
N THR A 17 11.06 21.24 16.07
CA THR A 17 9.58 21.24 16.02
C THR A 17 9.01 21.37 14.60
N CYS A 18 9.80 21.78 13.61
CA CYS A 18 9.35 21.91 12.23
C CYS A 18 9.29 20.57 11.46
N VAL A 19 9.74 19.46 12.06
CA VAL A 19 9.73 18.11 11.44
C VAL A 19 8.49 17.30 11.84
N MET A 20 7.44 17.94 12.34
CA MET A 20 6.16 17.27 12.53
C MET A 20 5.28 17.46 11.30
N PHE A 21 5.29 16.43 10.45
CA PHE A 21 4.17 15.96 9.64
C PHE A 21 3.36 17.03 8.89
N ALA A 22 3.83 17.39 7.70
CA ALA A 22 2.92 17.74 6.61
C ALA A 22 2.23 16.47 6.11
N VAL A 23 1.30 15.92 6.89
CA VAL A 23 0.27 15.00 6.40
C VAL A 23 -0.86 15.89 5.88
N ASP A 24 -0.91 16.03 4.56
CA ASP A 24 -2.02 16.68 3.87
C ASP A 24 -3.21 15.72 3.90
N ASN A 25 -4.10 15.90 4.88
CA ASN A 25 -5.39 15.23 4.90
C ASN A 25 -6.32 15.91 3.89
N THR A 26 -6.10 15.67 2.60
CA THR A 26 -7.12 15.96 1.59
C THR A 26 -8.24 14.93 1.73
N GLU A 27 -9.21 15.25 2.58
CA GLU A 27 -10.48 14.57 2.76
C GLU A 27 -11.36 14.73 1.50
N ALA A 28 -11.01 14.00 0.43
CA ALA A 28 -11.88 13.76 -0.74
C ALA A 28 -11.49 12.52 -1.58
N GLY A 29 -10.40 11.80 -1.26
CA GLY A 29 -9.87 10.69 -2.07
C GLY A 29 -9.76 9.32 -1.37
N SER A 30 -10.42 9.15 -0.23
CA SER A 30 -10.14 8.07 0.75
C SER A 30 -10.64 6.66 0.37
N VAL A 31 -11.52 6.53 -0.63
CA VAL A 31 -12.03 5.20 -1.03
C VAL A 31 -10.96 4.41 -1.80
N ILE A 32 -10.21 5.08 -2.69
CA ILE A 32 -9.28 4.46 -3.64
C ILE A 32 -7.87 4.29 -3.04
N LYS A 33 -7.45 5.26 -2.23
CA LYS A 33 -6.08 5.36 -1.70
C LYS A 33 -5.98 4.65 -0.35
N CYS A 34 -4.78 4.15 -0.05
CA CYS A 34 -4.45 3.63 1.28
C CYS A 34 -3.89 4.70 2.22
N GLY A 35 -3.93 5.98 1.82
CA GLY A 35 -3.32 7.09 2.57
C GLY A 35 -1.78 7.15 2.50
N GLU A 36 -1.14 6.11 1.96
CA GLU A 36 0.31 6.03 1.80
C GLU A 36 0.76 6.41 0.38
N SER A 37 1.97 6.96 0.29
CA SER A 37 2.71 7.09 -0.96
C SER A 37 3.76 6.00 -1.07
N CYS A 38 4.07 5.59 -2.30
CA CYS A 38 5.07 4.55 -2.57
C CYS A 38 6.12 5.02 -3.59
N LEU A 39 6.62 6.24 -3.46
CA LEU A 39 7.71 6.74 -4.31
C LEU A 39 8.93 5.80 -4.29
N LEU A 40 9.25 5.27 -3.10
CA LEU A 40 10.31 4.28 -2.89
C LEU A 40 9.90 2.84 -3.24
N GLY A 41 8.68 2.63 -3.75
CA GLY A 41 8.21 1.36 -4.32
C GLY A 41 7.51 0.40 -3.35
N LYS A 42 7.31 0.75 -2.08
CA LYS A 42 6.61 -0.10 -1.10
C LYS A 42 5.43 0.61 -0.46
N CYS A 43 4.39 -0.16 -0.18
CA CYS A 43 3.28 0.18 0.70
C CYS A 43 3.44 -0.65 1.97
N TYR A 44 3.13 -0.06 3.12
CA TYR A 44 3.23 -0.74 4.41
C TYR A 44 1.84 -1.16 4.92
N THR A 45 0.79 -0.54 4.42
CA THR A 45 -0.59 -0.91 4.73
C THR A 45 -0.96 -2.27 4.10
N PRO A 46 -1.39 -3.25 4.89
CA PRO A 46 -1.87 -4.54 4.39
C PRO A 46 -3.06 -4.38 3.43
N GLY A 47 -3.12 -5.21 2.39
CA GLY A 47 -4.18 -5.12 1.38
C GLY A 47 -4.01 -3.96 0.39
N CYS A 48 -2.84 -3.31 0.40
CA CYS A 48 -2.48 -2.24 -0.51
C CYS A 48 -1.28 -2.61 -1.38
N THR A 49 -1.30 -2.11 -2.60
CA THR A 49 -0.28 -2.32 -3.62
C THR A 49 0.21 -0.99 -4.13
N CYS A 50 1.50 -0.92 -4.43
CA CYS A 50 2.11 0.28 -4.98
C CYS A 50 1.70 0.48 -6.44
N SER A 51 0.95 1.53 -6.70
CA SER A 51 0.67 2.07 -8.03
C SER A 51 1.29 3.46 -8.07
N ARG A 52 2.59 3.52 -8.39
CA ARG A 52 3.40 4.74 -8.24
C ARG A 52 2.67 5.97 -8.82
N PRO A 53 2.58 7.08 -8.07
CA PRO A 53 3.30 7.37 -6.83
C PRO A 53 2.58 6.97 -5.52
N ILE A 54 1.41 6.31 -5.59
CA ILE A 54 0.52 6.10 -4.44
C ILE A 54 0.22 4.64 -4.16
N CYS A 55 -0.16 4.34 -2.92
CA CYS A 55 -0.70 3.03 -2.55
C CYS A 55 -2.21 2.96 -2.82
N LYS A 56 -2.62 1.95 -3.59
CA LYS A 56 -4.03 1.66 -3.89
C LYS A 56 -4.45 0.36 -3.22
N LYS A 57 -5.74 0.23 -2.89
CA LYS A 57 -6.29 -1.03 -2.37
C LYS A 57 -6.29 -2.10 -3.46
N ASN A 58 -5.98 -3.35 -3.09
CA ASN A 58 -5.84 -4.46 -4.04
C ASN A 58 -7.11 -4.70 -4.88
N HIS A 59 -8.30 -4.59 -4.28
CA HIS A 59 -9.55 -4.75 -5.01
C HIS A 59 -9.76 -3.65 -6.08
N ILE A 60 -9.27 -2.44 -5.86
CA ILE A 60 -9.34 -1.37 -6.87
C ILE A 60 -8.39 -1.68 -8.02
N VAL A 61 -7.17 -2.14 -7.71
CA VAL A 61 -6.20 -2.57 -8.73
C VAL A 61 -6.79 -3.70 -9.58
N ALA A 62 -7.46 -4.66 -8.96
CA ALA A 62 -8.11 -5.76 -9.68
C ALA A 62 -9.34 -5.29 -10.49
N ALA A 63 -10.11 -4.31 -10.01
CA ALA A 63 -11.25 -3.75 -10.72
C ALA A 63 -10.85 -2.92 -11.95
N GLU A 64 -9.75 -2.17 -11.85
CA GLU A 64 -9.22 -1.32 -12.93
C GLU A 64 -8.42 -2.12 -13.98
N ALA A 65 -8.03 -3.36 -13.65
CA ALA A 65 -7.23 -4.19 -14.53
C ALA A 65 -7.99 -4.57 -15.80
N LYS A 66 -7.33 -4.38 -16.94
CA LYS A 66 -7.80 -4.83 -18.25
C LYS A 66 -7.35 -6.26 -18.53
N THR A 67 -6.15 -6.60 -18.08
CA THR A 67 -5.55 -7.92 -18.28
C THR A 67 -5.03 -8.52 -16.98
N VAL A 68 -4.88 -9.85 -16.95
CA VAL A 68 -4.30 -10.56 -15.79
C VAL A 68 -2.81 -10.25 -15.58
N ASP A 69 -2.15 -9.65 -16.58
CA ASP A 69 -0.73 -9.28 -16.54
C ASP A 69 -0.49 -7.84 -16.07
N ASP A 70 -1.56 -7.03 -15.90
CA ASP A 70 -1.46 -5.65 -15.43
C ASP A 70 -0.83 -5.55 -14.03
N HIS A 71 -0.95 -6.62 -13.24
CA HIS A 71 -0.25 -6.75 -11.98
C HIS A 71 0.14 -8.20 -11.72
N HIS A 72 1.38 -8.41 -11.29
CA HIS A 72 1.96 -9.75 -11.11
C HIS A 72 1.17 -10.65 -10.14
N LEU A 73 0.41 -10.08 -9.20
CA LEU A 73 -0.43 -10.83 -8.27
C LEU A 73 -1.88 -11.06 -8.75
N LEU A 74 -2.29 -10.53 -9.90
CA LEU A 74 -3.63 -10.81 -10.43
C LEU A 74 -3.71 -12.23 -10.99
N CYS A 75 -4.87 -12.85 -10.87
CA CYS A 75 -5.13 -14.19 -11.37
C CYS A 75 -6.56 -14.35 -11.86
N LYS A 76 -6.79 -15.29 -12.78
CA LYS A 76 -8.12 -15.82 -13.13
C LYS A 76 -8.34 -17.22 -12.56
N SER A 77 -7.28 -17.95 -12.26
CA SER A 77 -7.35 -19.29 -11.69
C SER A 77 -6.20 -19.54 -10.71
N HIS A 78 -6.25 -20.65 -9.98
CA HIS A 78 -5.14 -21.11 -9.15
C HIS A 78 -3.88 -21.39 -9.99
N GLU A 79 -4.04 -21.94 -11.18
CA GLU A 79 -2.94 -22.24 -12.12
C GLU A 79 -2.17 -20.99 -12.53
N ASP A 80 -2.83 -19.83 -12.65
CA ASP A 80 -2.14 -18.57 -12.93
C ASP A 80 -1.14 -18.23 -11.83
N CYS A 81 -1.53 -18.41 -10.56
CA CYS A 81 -0.65 -18.14 -9.42
C CYS A 81 0.55 -19.09 -9.40
N PHE A 82 0.32 -20.39 -9.68
CA PHE A 82 1.40 -21.37 -9.79
C PHE A 82 2.36 -21.03 -10.93
N ARG A 83 1.84 -20.73 -12.12
CA ARG A 83 2.64 -20.39 -13.31
C ARG A 83 3.47 -19.12 -13.09
N LYS A 84 2.91 -18.14 -12.38
CA LYS A 84 3.60 -16.89 -12.03
C LYS A 84 4.58 -17.06 -10.87
N GLY A 85 4.50 -18.15 -10.10
CA GLY A 85 5.30 -18.36 -8.90
C GLY A 85 5.00 -17.34 -7.80
N THR A 86 3.79 -16.78 -7.76
CA THR A 86 3.37 -15.73 -6.83
C THR A 86 2.41 -16.23 -5.75
N GLY A 87 2.09 -17.52 -5.76
CA GLY A 87 1.19 -18.15 -4.82
C GLY A 87 0.72 -19.51 -5.34
N ASN A 88 -0.05 -20.21 -4.52
CA ASN A 88 -0.71 -21.46 -4.87
C ASN A 88 -2.25 -21.33 -4.85
N TYR A 89 -2.77 -20.18 -4.40
CA TYR A 89 -4.19 -19.91 -4.32
C TYR A 89 -4.52 -18.53 -4.89
N CYS A 90 -5.71 -18.42 -5.49
CA CYS A 90 -6.25 -17.24 -6.12
C CYS A 90 -7.55 -16.89 -5.39
N ALA A 91 -7.55 -15.87 -4.53
CA ALA A 91 -8.79 -15.42 -3.87
C ALA A 91 -9.46 -14.33 -4.68
N PHE A 92 -10.75 -14.52 -4.91
CA PHE A 92 -11.60 -13.49 -5.48
C PHE A 92 -12.13 -12.55 -4.40
N PHE A 93 -12.32 -11.29 -4.77
CA PHE A 93 -12.90 -10.30 -3.89
C PHE A 93 -14.41 -10.52 -3.76
N PRO A 94 -14.98 -10.58 -2.55
CA PRO A 94 -16.41 -10.77 -2.38
C PRO A 94 -17.20 -9.59 -2.98
N ASN A 95 -18.27 -9.90 -3.70
CA ASN A 95 -19.35 -8.99 -4.06
C ASN A 95 -18.98 -7.77 -4.93
N THR A 96 -18.15 -7.97 -5.96
CA THR A 96 -17.78 -6.91 -6.90
C THR A 96 -17.74 -7.46 -8.33
N ASN A 97 -17.97 -6.63 -9.35
CA ASN A 97 -17.84 -6.98 -10.77
C ASN A 97 -16.35 -7.11 -11.19
N ILE A 98 -15.54 -7.71 -10.32
CA ILE A 98 -14.10 -7.88 -10.49
C ILE A 98 -13.87 -9.28 -11.03
N HIS A 99 -13.37 -9.36 -12.26
CA HIS A 99 -13.12 -10.63 -12.94
C HIS A 99 -11.79 -11.29 -12.55
N TYR A 100 -10.99 -10.62 -11.71
CA TYR A 100 -9.65 -11.05 -11.32
C TYR A 100 -9.55 -11.26 -9.80
N GLY A 101 -8.90 -12.35 -9.40
CA GLY A 101 -8.51 -12.60 -8.03
C GLY A 101 -7.12 -12.08 -7.71
N TRP A 102 -6.67 -12.40 -6.51
CA TRP A 102 -5.35 -12.08 -5.99
C TRP A 102 -4.60 -13.34 -5.54
N CYS A 103 -3.35 -13.48 -5.97
CA CYS A 103 -2.49 -14.59 -5.60
C CYS A 103 -1.91 -14.42 -4.20
N PHE A 104 -1.90 -15.51 -3.45
CA PHE A 104 -1.14 -15.66 -2.20
C PHE A 104 -0.79 -17.12 -1.96
N TYR A 105 0.10 -17.35 -0.99
CA TYR A 105 0.41 -18.67 -0.49
C TYR A 105 -0.57 -19.02 0.62
N ALA A 106 -1.46 -19.96 0.33
CA ALA A 106 -2.30 -20.62 1.32
C ALA A 106 -1.60 -21.90 1.76
N GLU A 107 -1.29 -22.04 3.05
CA GLU A 107 -1.02 -23.35 3.61
C GLU A 107 -2.36 -24.09 3.65
N SER A 108 -2.46 -25.20 2.93
CA SER A 108 -3.58 -26.11 3.12
C SER A 108 -3.41 -26.74 4.50
N GLU A 109 -4.12 -26.23 5.51
CA GLU A 109 -4.30 -26.99 6.75
C GLU A 109 -5.05 -28.27 6.37
N GLY A 110 -4.30 -29.34 6.11
CA GLY A 110 -4.84 -30.67 6.18
C GLY A 110 -5.30 -30.87 7.61
N PHE A 111 -6.61 -30.75 7.84
CA PHE A 111 -7.21 -31.09 9.12
C PHE A 111 -6.76 -32.51 9.49
N PRO A 112 -6.01 -32.70 10.58
CA PRO A 112 -5.60 -34.04 11.02
C PRO A 112 -6.79 -34.89 11.49
#